data_AF-A0A1F2KBZ6-F1
#
_entry.id   AF-A0A1F2KBZ6-F1
#
_cell.length_a   1.000
_cell.length_b   1.000
_cell.length_c   1.000
_cell.angle_alpha   90.00
_cell.angle_beta   90.00
_cell.angle_gamma   90.00
#
_symmetry.space_group_name_H-M   'P 1'
#
loop_
_entity.id
_entity.type
_entity.pdbx_description
1 polymer ?
#
loop_
_entity_poly.entity_id
_entity_poly.type
_entity_poly.pdbx_seq_one_letter_code
_entity_poly.pdbx_strand_id
1 'polypeptide(L)'
;MWRLHRFYILCSILLVSCLSGLPSFGQSIAYTVDNLPSPKIKGQDYFVSNPDGILSSGTVAELDGLSTQIEATTKSEFAIVVVNDYVGDSDFEFALKLFNAWGIGKKESNNGLLLFIAKDRHEYRFITGYGMESILPDAYLKRIGEKYLVPNFRNEDYDRGVMEASEFIKTILTSPDSKAELERLMPEATPVWSFKSPILRNSLLVLGLFAICYIWLGEVTRAIKGKLTKKSKYFPPLVSGCGCMGIVMFISVFICAFALNNFEEVYQWKNLPYFIGVFGSITLAMKYNASRTQIVNSYQDEENIQKALRKFRVWGLIPLLLSPLALFDLIGLNKRIRKNQLRLAPPDQSGRWLRMNKDDVSTRESAYLDKGQLLEEKIGSRSYEIWIDQTTNETKLVPWDENVGFIDCPACHYRTFETGRTKTIRAATYSSQGLEERFDLCKNCGHRVSHGEHSTPVKVRSTSSSSGGGSSSSGGGGSFGGGSSGGGGAGGRW
;
A
#
# COMPACT_ATOMS: atom_id res chain seq x y z
N MET A 1 3.93 -10.14 78.51
CA MET A 1 3.17 -9.02 77.92
C MET A 1 4.05 -7.79 77.55
N TRP A 2 5.39 -7.92 77.48
CA TRP A 2 6.32 -6.80 77.23
C TRP A 2 7.03 -6.83 75.86
N ARG A 3 6.67 -7.77 74.96
CA ARG A 3 7.29 -7.92 73.63
C ARG A 3 6.43 -7.44 72.46
N LEU A 4 5.11 -7.27 72.61
CA LEU A 4 4.26 -6.73 71.55
C LEU A 4 4.24 -5.20 71.48
N HIS A 5 4.48 -4.48 72.59
CA HIS A 5 4.42 -3.00 72.58
C HIS A 5 5.62 -2.32 71.90
N ARG A 6 6.79 -3.00 71.82
CA ARG A 6 7.97 -2.46 71.14
C ARG A 6 7.86 -2.47 69.62
N PHE A 7 7.06 -3.37 69.05
CA PHE A 7 6.90 -3.47 67.59
C PHE A 7 6.00 -2.35 67.03
N TYR A 8 4.95 -1.96 67.77
CA TYR A 8 4.07 -0.86 67.35
C TYR A 8 4.74 0.52 67.47
N ILE A 9 5.58 0.75 68.48
CA ILE A 9 6.26 2.05 68.68
C ILE A 9 7.38 2.28 67.64
N LEU A 10 8.13 1.22 67.26
CA LEU A 10 9.13 1.30 66.19
C LEU A 10 8.49 1.49 64.80
N CYS A 11 7.31 0.89 64.57
CA CYS A 11 6.59 1.06 63.30
C CYS A 11 5.97 2.47 63.17
N SER A 12 5.53 3.09 64.27
CA SER A 12 5.04 4.48 64.26
C SER A 12 6.13 5.53 64.07
N ILE A 13 7.37 5.28 64.54
CA ILE A 13 8.49 6.22 64.38
C ILE A 13 9.06 6.17 62.95
N LEU A 14 9.03 5.00 62.28
CA LEU A 14 9.39 4.84 60.87
C LEU A 14 8.35 5.44 59.90
N LEU A 15 7.09 5.53 60.30
CA LEU A 15 6.02 6.13 59.47
C LEU A 15 6.00 7.66 59.55
N VAL A 16 6.56 8.27 60.60
CA VAL A 16 6.64 9.73 60.78
C VAL A 16 7.91 10.33 60.15
N SER A 17 8.98 9.54 59.96
CA SER A 17 10.23 10.00 59.31
C SER A 17 10.20 9.91 57.77
N CYS A 18 9.14 9.35 57.19
CA CYS A 18 8.95 9.28 55.73
C CYS A 18 8.12 10.46 55.17
N LEU A 19 7.64 11.38 56.02
CA LEU A 19 6.73 12.47 55.65
C LEU A 19 7.40 13.85 55.46
N SER A 20 8.74 13.93 55.55
CA SER A 20 9.49 15.18 55.38
C SER A 20 10.20 15.31 54.02
N GLY A 21 9.87 14.44 53.06
CA GLY A 21 10.49 14.40 51.72
C GLY A 21 9.49 14.57 50.58
N LEU A 22 8.45 15.39 50.74
CA LEU A 22 7.65 15.80 49.58
C LEU A 22 8.54 16.65 48.68
N PRO A 23 8.82 16.25 47.42
CA PRO A 23 9.39 17.18 46.46
C PRO A 23 8.39 18.34 46.35
N SER A 24 8.85 19.55 46.62
CA SER A 24 8.10 20.76 46.33
C SER A 24 7.67 20.67 44.87
N PHE A 25 6.37 20.50 44.62
CA PHE A 25 5.81 20.72 43.29
C PHE A 25 6.11 22.18 42.94
N GLY A 26 7.14 22.37 42.11
CA GLY A 26 7.44 23.67 41.53
C GLY A 26 6.19 24.15 40.81
N GLN A 27 5.63 25.24 41.29
CA GLN A 27 4.49 25.88 40.66
C GLN A 27 4.94 26.30 39.26
N SER A 28 4.33 25.77 38.20
CA SER A 28 4.62 26.15 36.81
C SER A 28 4.25 27.62 36.63
N ILE A 29 5.25 28.50 36.64
CA ILE A 29 5.04 29.93 36.42
C ILE A 29 4.88 30.13 34.91
N ALA A 30 3.66 30.48 34.48
CA ALA A 30 3.45 30.94 33.12
C ALA A 30 4.01 32.37 32.98
N TYR A 31 4.88 32.58 31.99
CA TYR A 31 5.51 33.89 31.75
C TYR A 31 4.60 34.86 30.99
N THR A 32 4.58 36.11 31.41
CA THR A 32 4.06 37.25 30.64
C THR A 32 5.24 37.97 29.96
N VAL A 33 4.96 38.80 28.95
CA VAL A 33 6.01 39.58 28.27
C VAL A 33 6.79 40.48 29.26
N ASP A 34 6.12 40.98 30.29
CA ASP A 34 6.72 41.89 31.28
C ASP A 34 7.56 41.18 32.35
N ASN A 35 7.24 39.92 32.67
CA ASN A 35 7.94 39.17 33.72
C ASN A 35 9.07 38.28 33.19
N LEU A 36 9.14 38.09 31.86
CA LEU A 36 10.16 37.28 31.23
C LEU A 36 11.50 38.02 31.23
N PRO A 37 12.57 37.46 31.81
CA PRO A 37 13.83 38.17 31.95
C PRO A 37 14.51 38.35 30.59
N SER A 38 14.67 39.60 30.17
CA SER A 38 15.43 39.94 28.97
C SER A 38 16.92 39.62 29.19
N PRO A 39 17.58 38.92 28.24
CA PRO A 39 18.99 38.57 28.37
C PRO A 39 19.88 39.83 28.38
N LYS A 40 19.44 40.91 27.73
CA LYS A 40 20.16 42.18 27.64
C LYS A 40 20.33 42.90 28.98
N ILE A 41 19.61 42.50 30.02
CA ILE A 41 19.82 43.01 31.38
C ILE A 41 21.21 42.61 31.91
N LYS A 42 21.78 41.48 31.43
CA LYS A 42 23.10 40.99 31.83
C LYS A 42 24.26 41.67 31.08
N GLY A 43 24.00 42.29 29.94
CA GLY A 43 25.01 42.92 29.09
C GLY A 43 24.69 42.78 27.60
N GLN A 44 25.53 43.38 26.76
CA GLN A 44 25.33 43.39 25.30
C GLN A 44 25.59 42.02 24.64
N ASP A 45 26.44 41.18 25.24
CA ASP A 45 26.85 39.88 24.67
C ASP A 45 25.86 38.73 24.99
N TYR A 46 24.70 39.04 25.59
CA TYR A 46 23.68 38.07 25.98
C TYR A 46 22.44 38.17 25.10
N PHE A 47 22.02 37.02 24.55
CA PHE A 47 20.92 36.86 23.61
C PHE A 47 19.95 35.72 23.98
N VAL A 48 20.33 34.86 24.93
CA VAL A 48 19.52 33.70 25.34
C VAL A 48 18.82 33.95 26.67
N SER A 49 17.49 33.84 26.68
CA SER A 49 16.68 33.78 27.90
C SER A 49 16.24 32.34 28.17
N ASN A 50 16.70 31.78 29.28
CA ASN A 50 16.42 30.40 29.72
C ASN A 50 16.17 30.38 31.24
N PRO A 51 15.07 30.99 31.73
CA PRO A 51 14.81 31.11 33.16
C PRO A 51 14.46 29.77 33.84
N ASP A 52 13.94 28.81 33.09
CA ASP A 52 13.52 27.49 33.59
C ASP A 52 14.65 26.44 33.59
N GLY A 53 15.83 26.78 33.04
CA GLY A 53 16.94 25.84 32.94
C GLY A 53 16.67 24.66 32.00
N ILE A 54 15.86 24.88 30.95
CA ILE A 54 15.55 23.86 29.94
C ILE A 54 16.79 23.54 29.09
N LEU A 55 17.58 24.57 28.77
CA LEU A 55 18.89 24.40 28.17
C LEU A 55 19.99 24.32 29.23
N SER A 56 21.03 23.54 28.96
CA SER A 56 22.22 23.47 29.82
C SER A 56 22.98 24.81 29.82
N SER A 57 23.69 25.12 30.91
CA SER A 57 24.49 26.35 30.99
C SER A 57 25.60 26.43 29.94
N GLY A 58 26.14 25.28 29.53
CA GLY A 58 27.14 25.20 28.45
C GLY A 58 26.52 25.59 27.11
N THR A 59 25.37 25.01 26.78
CA THR A 59 24.61 25.33 25.57
C THR A 59 24.20 26.80 25.52
N VAL A 60 23.74 27.38 26.64
CA VAL A 60 23.41 28.81 26.71
C VAL A 60 24.62 29.68 26.36
N ALA A 61 25.80 29.39 26.92
CA ALA A 61 27.02 30.14 26.64
C ALA A 61 27.48 30.01 25.17
N GLU A 62 27.35 28.81 24.59
CA GLU A 62 27.65 28.57 23.17
C GLU A 62 26.68 29.33 22.25
N LEU A 63 25.38 29.34 22.57
CA LEU A 63 24.36 30.07 21.83
C LEU A 63 24.55 31.60 21.92
N ASP A 64 24.86 32.13 23.11
CA ASP A 64 25.21 33.55 23.28
C ASP A 64 26.44 33.92 22.43
N GLY A 65 27.47 33.07 22.44
CA GLY A 65 28.66 33.23 21.60
C GLY A 65 28.36 33.16 20.11
N LEU A 66 27.42 32.32 19.68
CA LEU A 66 26.96 32.20 18.30
C LEU A 66 26.21 33.47 17.86
N SER A 67 25.26 33.94 18.67
CA SER A 67 24.50 35.16 18.37
C SER A 67 25.40 36.40 18.33
N THR A 68 26.40 36.48 19.21
CA THR A 68 27.41 37.55 19.20
C THR A 68 28.23 37.53 17.90
N GLN A 69 28.59 36.36 17.39
CA GLN A 69 29.28 36.23 16.10
C GLN A 69 28.40 36.65 14.91
N ILE A 70 27.11 36.32 14.94
CA ILE A 70 26.15 36.78 13.94
C ILE A 70 26.06 38.30 13.95
N GLU A 71 25.93 38.92 15.12
CA GLU A 71 25.86 40.38 15.23
C GLU A 71 27.15 41.05 14.76
N ALA A 72 28.32 40.53 15.16
CA ALA A 72 29.61 41.09 14.76
C ALA A 72 29.79 41.10 13.24
N THR A 73 29.40 40.00 12.58
CA THR A 73 29.63 39.77 11.13
C THR A 73 28.56 40.41 10.26
N THR A 74 27.29 40.30 10.65
CA THR A 74 26.14 40.65 9.80
C THR A 74 25.35 41.86 10.30
N LYS A 75 25.67 42.35 11.51
CA LYS A 75 24.89 43.35 12.27
C LYS A 75 23.48 42.91 12.66
N SER A 76 23.09 41.67 12.37
CA SER A 76 21.79 41.10 12.72
C SER A 76 21.77 40.60 14.15
N GLU A 77 20.61 40.71 14.80
CA GLU A 77 20.44 40.23 16.17
C GLU A 77 19.61 38.96 16.18
N PHE A 78 20.15 37.89 16.76
CA PHE A 78 19.45 36.62 16.91
C PHE A 78 19.24 36.31 18.39
N ALA A 79 17.99 36.41 18.85
CA ALA A 79 17.59 36.14 20.23
C ALA A 79 16.91 34.78 20.36
N ILE A 80 17.15 34.09 21.47
CA ILE A 80 16.60 32.76 21.74
C ILE A 80 15.92 32.78 23.11
N VAL A 81 14.69 32.30 23.18
CA VAL A 81 13.88 32.31 24.39
C VAL A 81 13.28 30.93 24.58
N VAL A 82 13.57 30.30 25.72
CA VAL A 82 13.09 28.96 26.05
C VAL A 82 12.45 29.00 27.44
N VAL A 83 11.17 28.65 27.49
CA VAL A 83 10.36 28.63 28.72
C VAL A 83 9.52 27.37 28.81
N ASN A 84 9.07 27.02 30.01
CA ASN A 84 8.10 25.95 30.22
C ASN A 84 6.75 26.35 29.64
N ASP A 85 6.21 27.51 30.04
CA ASP A 85 4.89 27.99 29.63
C ASP A 85 4.78 29.52 29.57
N TYR A 86 3.77 30.05 28.88
CA TYR A 86 3.48 31.49 28.75
C TYR A 86 1.99 31.80 28.93
N VAL A 87 1.67 33.06 29.21
CA VAL A 87 0.28 33.54 29.34
C VAL A 87 -0.26 33.98 27.99
N GLY A 88 -1.43 33.45 27.62
CA GLY A 88 -2.11 33.72 26.35
C GLY A 88 -2.38 32.44 25.56
N ASP A 89 -3.13 32.54 24.45
CA ASP A 89 -3.56 31.39 23.65
C ASP A 89 -2.73 31.18 22.37
N SER A 90 -1.95 32.20 21.96
CA SER A 90 -1.23 32.21 20.69
C SER A 90 0.26 32.46 20.92
N ASP A 91 1.07 31.48 20.55
CA ASP A 91 2.53 31.56 20.58
C ASP A 91 3.04 32.66 19.63
N PHE A 92 2.37 32.84 18.49
CA PHE A 92 2.66 33.93 17.56
C PHE A 92 2.43 35.30 18.19
N GLU A 93 1.26 35.54 18.79
CA GLU A 93 0.98 36.84 19.41
C GLU A 93 1.92 37.12 20.58
N PHE A 94 2.22 36.10 21.39
CA PHE A 94 3.14 36.22 22.51
C PHE A 94 4.55 36.55 22.01
N ALA A 95 5.09 35.75 21.08
CA ALA A 95 6.43 35.96 20.53
C ALA A 95 6.56 37.29 19.80
N LEU A 96 5.52 37.74 19.09
CA LEU A 96 5.52 39.04 18.41
C LEU A 96 5.50 40.20 19.41
N LYS A 97 4.66 40.14 20.46
CA LYS A 97 4.67 41.15 21.54
C LYS A 97 6.03 41.19 22.23
N LEU A 98 6.62 40.03 22.49
CA LEU A 98 7.95 39.91 23.09
C LEU A 98 9.03 40.51 22.20
N PHE A 99 9.02 40.18 20.91
CA PHE A 99 9.95 40.71 19.90
C PHE A 99 9.94 42.24 19.87
N ASN A 100 8.73 42.83 19.85
CA ASN A 100 8.55 44.28 19.84
C ASN A 100 8.92 44.92 21.18
N ALA A 101 8.53 44.32 22.31
CA ALA A 101 8.83 44.83 23.64
C ALA A 101 10.34 44.85 23.93
N TRP A 102 11.07 43.83 23.46
CA TRP A 102 12.52 43.76 23.61
C TRP A 102 13.28 44.53 22.54
N GLY A 103 12.60 45.04 21.50
CA GLY A 103 13.20 45.80 20.42
C GLY A 103 14.28 45.01 19.67
N ILE A 104 13.99 43.73 19.37
CA ILE A 104 14.96 42.82 18.77
C ILE A 104 15.28 43.27 17.32
N GLY A 105 16.56 43.55 17.06
CA GLY A 105 17.04 44.08 15.78
C GLY A 105 17.32 45.58 15.82
N LYS A 106 18.10 46.08 14.86
CA LYS A 106 18.43 47.51 14.80
C LYS A 106 17.28 48.30 14.18
N LYS A 107 17.00 49.48 14.75
CA LYS A 107 15.88 50.38 14.36
C LYS A 107 15.86 50.74 12.87
N GLU A 108 17.01 50.82 12.22
CA GLU A 108 17.13 51.22 10.81
C GLU A 108 17.04 50.03 9.85
N SER A 109 17.60 48.87 10.23
CA SER A 109 17.71 47.71 9.34
C SER A 109 16.67 46.62 9.59
N ASN A 110 15.96 46.66 10.72
CA ASN A 110 14.95 45.67 11.12
C ASN A 110 15.43 44.21 10.91
N ASN A 111 16.68 43.94 11.29
CA ASN A 111 17.40 42.70 11.06
C ASN A 111 17.41 41.77 12.29
N GLY A 112 16.33 41.82 13.07
CA GLY A 112 16.13 40.95 14.23
C GLY A 112 15.56 39.59 13.84
N LEU A 113 15.95 38.55 14.56
CA LEU A 113 15.37 37.22 14.52
C LEU A 113 15.17 36.73 15.96
N LEU A 114 13.99 36.23 16.29
CA LEU A 114 13.67 35.59 17.55
C LEU A 114 13.30 34.13 17.31
N LEU A 115 13.87 33.21 18.09
CA LEU A 115 13.37 31.86 18.29
C LEU A 115 12.74 31.77 19.69
N PHE A 116 11.43 31.59 19.75
CA PHE A 116 10.66 31.38 20.97
C PHE A 116 10.24 29.92 21.08
N ILE A 117 10.41 29.30 22.25
CA ILE A 117 10.08 27.90 22.53
C ILE A 117 9.33 27.82 23.85
N ALA A 118 8.17 27.17 23.83
CA ALA A 118 7.35 26.84 24.99
C ALA A 118 7.27 25.32 25.14
N LYS A 119 8.04 24.78 26.10
CA LYS A 119 8.26 23.34 26.26
C LYS A 119 6.96 22.59 26.60
N ASP A 120 6.21 23.05 27.59
CA ASP A 120 5.02 22.34 28.10
C ASP A 120 3.85 22.40 27.09
N ARG A 121 3.87 23.39 26.19
CA ARG A 121 2.92 23.50 25.09
C ARG A 121 3.36 22.77 23.82
N HIS A 122 4.58 22.26 23.79
CA HIS A 122 5.19 21.67 22.61
C HIS A 122 5.16 22.61 21.40
N GLU A 123 5.44 23.91 21.61
CA GLU A 123 5.34 24.97 20.59
C GLU A 123 6.66 25.70 20.39
N TYR A 124 7.01 25.99 19.13
CA TYR A 124 8.09 26.90 18.79
C TYR A 124 7.64 27.92 17.73
N ARG A 125 8.23 29.12 17.78
CA ARG A 125 7.93 30.22 16.89
C ARG A 125 9.19 31.01 16.55
N PHE A 126 9.42 31.22 15.26
CA PHE A 126 10.33 32.22 14.76
C PHE A 126 9.59 33.53 14.46
N ILE A 127 10.17 34.66 14.84
CA ILE A 127 9.72 36.00 14.45
C ILE A 127 10.89 36.72 13.78
N THR A 128 10.67 37.23 12.57
CA THR A 128 11.66 37.99 11.81
C THR A 128 11.27 39.45 11.70
N GLY A 129 12.26 40.34 11.81
CA GLY A 129 12.13 41.70 11.35
C GLY A 129 12.12 41.79 9.82
N TYR A 130 11.58 42.88 9.28
CA TYR A 130 11.40 43.08 7.84
C TYR A 130 12.68 42.95 7.01
N GLY A 131 13.83 43.36 7.55
CA GLY A 131 15.12 43.22 6.87
C GLY A 131 15.57 41.75 6.75
N MET A 132 15.18 40.92 7.71
CA MET A 132 15.54 39.50 7.79
C MET A 132 14.67 38.62 6.87
N GLU A 133 13.43 39.02 6.59
CA GLU A 133 12.50 38.25 5.74
C GLU A 133 13.04 38.03 4.32
N SER A 134 13.85 38.97 3.83
CA SER A 134 14.51 38.83 2.53
C SER A 134 15.60 37.74 2.51
N ILE A 135 16.18 37.37 3.65
CA ILE A 135 17.28 36.41 3.78
C ILE A 135 16.76 35.06 4.27
N LEU A 136 15.92 35.09 5.31
CA LEU A 136 15.29 33.93 5.93
C LEU A 136 13.77 34.10 5.90
N PRO A 137 13.11 33.78 4.77
CA PRO A 137 11.65 33.79 4.69
C PRO A 137 11.01 32.77 5.63
N ASP A 138 9.77 33.04 6.06
CA ASP A 138 9.00 32.16 6.96
C ASP A 138 8.98 30.70 6.54
N ALA A 139 8.83 30.42 5.24
CA ALA A 139 8.79 29.06 4.71
C ALA A 139 10.07 28.27 5.02
N TYR A 140 11.22 28.94 5.03
CA TYR A 140 12.50 28.30 5.36
C TYR A 140 12.67 28.14 6.87
N LEU A 141 12.34 29.16 7.66
CA LEU A 141 12.38 29.07 9.12
C LEU A 141 11.49 27.93 9.65
N LYS A 142 10.32 27.74 9.04
CA LYS A 142 9.45 26.61 9.35
C LYS A 142 10.17 25.28 9.10
N ARG A 143 10.79 25.12 7.93
CA ARG A 143 11.54 23.90 7.59
C ARG A 143 12.76 23.68 8.50
N ILE A 144 13.44 24.75 8.92
CA ILE A 144 14.56 24.67 9.89
C ILE A 144 14.03 24.06 11.19
N GLY A 145 12.91 24.56 11.70
CA GLY A 145 12.25 24.00 12.88
C GLY A 145 11.84 22.53 12.70
N GLU A 146 11.22 22.19 11.58
CA GLU A 146 10.81 20.80 11.28
C GLU A 146 12.01 19.85 11.13
N LYS A 147 13.16 20.34 10.67
CA LYS A 147 14.37 19.55 10.42
C LYS A 147 15.24 19.37 11.66
N TYR A 148 15.43 20.43 12.46
CA TYR A 148 16.39 20.43 13.57
C TYR A 148 15.73 20.50 14.96
N LEU A 149 14.59 21.21 15.12
CA LEU A 149 13.93 21.30 16.43
C LEU A 149 13.06 20.07 16.70
N VAL A 150 12.08 19.80 15.83
CA VAL A 150 11.04 18.76 16.07
C VAL A 150 11.62 17.37 16.36
N PRO A 151 12.59 16.82 15.59
CA PRO A 151 13.11 15.48 15.85
C PRO A 151 13.87 15.38 17.18
N ASN A 152 14.65 16.41 17.52
CA ASN A 152 15.42 16.44 18.77
C ASN A 152 14.50 16.65 19.98
N PHE A 153 13.50 17.53 19.88
CA PHE A 153 12.54 17.77 20.96
C PHE A 153 11.64 16.58 21.27
N ARG A 154 11.32 15.74 20.27
CA ARG A 154 10.65 14.45 20.48
C ARG A 154 11.47 13.45 21.29
N ASN A 155 12.79 13.61 21.29
CA ASN A 155 13.73 12.82 22.09
C ASN A 155 14.11 13.55 23.40
N GLU A 156 13.42 14.64 23.75
CA GLU A 156 13.71 15.51 24.90
C GLU A 156 15.12 16.15 24.89
N ASP A 157 15.79 16.16 23.73
CA ASP A 157 17.12 16.75 23.56
C ASP A 157 17.01 18.22 23.07
N TYR A 158 16.59 19.09 24.00
CA TYR A 158 16.38 20.52 23.70
C TYR A 158 17.66 21.25 23.35
N ASP A 159 18.77 20.91 24.03
CA ASP A 159 20.08 21.51 23.81
C ASP A 159 20.53 21.31 22.37
N ARG A 160 20.52 20.05 21.90
CA ARG A 160 20.92 19.72 20.54
C ARG A 160 20.02 20.36 19.50
N GLY A 161 18.70 20.32 19.70
CA GLY A 161 17.75 20.88 18.76
C GLY A 161 17.97 22.38 18.53
N VAL A 162 18.07 23.15 19.62
CA VAL A 162 18.28 24.61 19.54
C VAL A 162 19.66 24.93 18.96
N MET A 163 20.70 24.17 19.32
CA MET A 163 22.05 24.35 18.80
C MET A 163 22.14 24.11 17.30
N GLU A 164 21.68 22.96 16.80
CA GLU A 164 21.73 22.61 15.38
C GLU A 164 20.94 23.61 14.52
N ALA A 165 19.76 24.06 14.99
CA ALA A 165 18.99 25.10 14.32
C ALA A 165 19.74 26.44 14.25
N SER A 166 20.37 26.83 15.36
CA SER A 166 21.12 28.10 15.48
C SER A 166 22.40 28.09 14.64
N GLU A 167 23.13 26.98 14.60
CA GLU A 167 24.28 26.79 13.72
C GLU A 167 23.90 26.90 12.25
N PHE A 168 22.79 26.26 11.86
CA PHE A 168 22.30 26.38 10.48
C PHE A 168 21.95 27.83 10.13
N ILE A 169 21.25 28.54 11.01
CA ILE A 169 20.93 29.97 10.84
C ILE A 169 22.22 30.80 10.69
N LYS A 170 23.22 30.58 11.55
CA LYS A 170 24.53 31.23 11.46
C LYS A 170 25.17 31.00 10.09
N THR A 171 25.19 29.76 9.59
CA THR A 171 25.78 29.42 8.29
C THR A 171 25.11 30.20 7.17
N ILE A 172 23.78 30.28 7.16
CA ILE A 172 23.04 31.03 6.14
C ILE A 172 23.36 32.53 6.22
N LEU A 173 23.28 33.12 7.40
CA LEU A 173 23.48 34.57 7.60
C LEU A 173 24.91 35.03 7.33
N THR A 174 25.91 34.18 7.54
CA THR A 174 27.33 34.53 7.33
C THR A 174 27.83 34.22 5.91
N SER A 175 27.04 33.52 5.10
CA SER A 175 27.41 33.20 3.72
C SER A 175 27.33 34.42 2.80
N PRO A 176 28.22 34.55 1.79
CA PRO A 176 28.25 35.70 0.88
C PRO A 176 27.02 35.78 -0.05
N ASP A 177 26.35 34.65 -0.27
CA ASP A 177 25.08 34.57 -1.02
C ASP A 177 24.08 33.70 -0.24
N SER A 178 23.49 34.30 0.80
CA SER A 178 22.59 33.62 1.73
C SER A 178 21.40 32.96 1.05
N LYS A 179 20.87 33.53 -0.04
CA LYS A 179 19.73 32.95 -0.76
C LYS A 179 20.14 31.72 -1.55
N ALA A 180 21.23 31.79 -2.31
CA ALA A 180 21.69 30.66 -3.11
C ALA A 180 22.11 29.47 -2.22
N GLU A 181 22.78 29.75 -1.10
CA GLU A 181 23.18 28.71 -0.15
C GLU A 181 21.96 28.09 0.55
N LEU A 182 20.95 28.90 0.91
CA LEU A 182 19.70 28.43 1.48
C LEU A 182 18.93 27.52 0.52
N GLU A 183 18.83 27.90 -0.76
CA GLU A 183 18.21 27.09 -1.80
C GLU A 183 18.96 25.77 -2.05
N ARG A 184 20.30 25.80 -1.96
CA ARG A 184 21.14 24.62 -2.13
C ARG A 184 20.98 23.63 -0.97
N LEU A 185 20.95 24.12 0.26
CA LEU A 185 20.87 23.28 1.47
C LEU A 185 19.43 22.82 1.77
N MET A 186 18.42 23.57 1.30
CA MET A 186 17.01 23.31 1.56
C MET A 186 16.14 23.56 0.31
N PRO A 187 16.29 22.75 -0.76
CA PRO A 187 15.56 22.96 -2.01
C PRO A 187 14.05 23.04 -1.78
N GLU A 188 13.36 23.88 -2.55
CA GLU A 188 11.91 24.03 -2.43
C GLU A 188 11.19 22.69 -2.57
N ALA A 189 10.28 22.42 -1.62
CA ALA A 189 9.42 21.25 -1.69
C ALA A 189 8.51 21.38 -2.92
N THR A 190 8.89 20.75 -4.04
CA THR A 190 8.05 20.74 -5.23
C THR A 190 6.75 20.01 -4.90
N PRO A 191 5.57 20.62 -5.16
CA PRO A 191 4.30 19.97 -4.87
C PRO A 191 4.21 18.65 -5.65
N VAL A 192 3.68 17.61 -4.99
CA VAL A 192 3.63 16.24 -5.52
C VAL A 192 2.94 16.20 -6.90
N TRP A 193 1.91 17.03 -7.09
CA TRP A 193 1.12 17.15 -8.32
C TRP A 193 1.74 18.00 -9.43
N SER A 194 2.99 18.45 -9.27
CA SER A 194 3.71 19.15 -10.35
C SER A 194 4.30 18.16 -11.34
N PHE A 195 4.18 18.45 -12.65
CA PHE A 195 4.85 17.68 -13.71
C PHE A 195 6.38 17.72 -13.62
N LYS A 196 6.95 18.66 -12.84
CA LYS A 196 8.38 18.70 -12.53
C LYS A 196 8.76 17.69 -11.43
N SER A 197 7.80 17.17 -10.67
CA SER A 197 8.09 16.21 -9.60
C SER A 197 8.54 14.86 -10.21
N PRO A 198 9.67 14.30 -9.75
CA PRO A 198 10.16 13.02 -10.26
C PRO A 198 9.17 11.88 -9.93
N ILE A 199 8.46 11.98 -8.82
CA ILE A 199 7.47 11.00 -8.36
C ILE A 199 6.30 10.91 -9.33
N LEU A 200 5.66 12.03 -9.68
CA LEU A 200 4.54 12.04 -10.61
C LEU A 200 4.97 11.58 -12.00
N ARG A 201 6.10 12.10 -12.49
CA ARG A 201 6.65 11.71 -13.79
C ARG A 201 6.88 10.20 -13.89
N ASN A 202 7.57 9.62 -12.91
CA ASN A 202 7.82 8.17 -12.88
C ASN A 202 6.52 7.37 -12.77
N SER A 203 5.57 7.84 -11.95
CA SER A 203 4.24 7.21 -11.80
C SER A 203 3.48 7.17 -13.13
N LEU A 204 3.47 8.28 -13.87
CA LEU A 204 2.82 8.38 -15.18
C LEU A 204 3.50 7.50 -16.22
N LEU A 205 4.84 7.42 -16.22
CA LEU A 205 5.59 6.55 -17.13
C LEU A 205 5.25 5.08 -16.89
N VAL A 206 5.21 4.64 -15.63
CA VAL A 206 4.84 3.27 -15.27
C VAL A 206 3.39 2.98 -15.67
N LEU A 207 2.45 3.88 -15.37
CA LEU A 207 1.04 3.75 -15.78
C LEU A 207 0.90 3.62 -17.30
N GLY A 208 1.55 4.51 -18.05
CA GLY A 208 1.51 4.50 -19.53
C GLY A 208 2.05 3.20 -20.11
N LEU A 209 3.16 2.69 -19.57
CA LEU A 209 3.76 1.44 -19.99
C LEU A 209 2.81 0.24 -19.79
N PHE A 210 2.17 0.13 -18.62
CA PHE A 210 1.20 -0.93 -18.36
C PHE A 210 -0.06 -0.79 -19.22
N ALA A 211 -0.53 0.42 -19.47
CA ALA A 211 -1.67 0.68 -20.35
C ALA A 211 -1.38 0.25 -21.79
N ILE A 212 -0.19 0.57 -22.32
CA ILE A 212 0.25 0.14 -23.65
C ILE A 212 0.27 -1.39 -23.73
N CYS A 213 0.86 -2.08 -22.74
CA CYS A 213 0.90 -3.54 -22.72
C CYS A 213 -0.52 -4.17 -22.64
N TYR A 214 -1.42 -3.55 -21.88
CA TYR A 214 -2.80 -4.00 -21.76
C TYR A 214 -3.57 -3.87 -23.09
N ILE A 215 -3.41 -2.73 -23.77
CA ILE A 215 -4.02 -2.47 -25.09
C ILE A 215 -3.42 -3.44 -26.13
N TRP A 216 -2.09 -3.59 -26.14
CA TRP A 216 -1.38 -4.53 -27.01
C TRP A 216 -1.94 -5.95 -26.88
N LEU A 217 -2.08 -6.49 -25.65
CA LEU A 217 -2.70 -7.81 -25.44
C LEU A 217 -4.11 -7.88 -26.03
N GLY A 218 -4.89 -6.81 -25.93
CA GLY A 218 -6.21 -6.72 -26.54
C GLY A 218 -6.19 -6.80 -28.07
N GLU A 219 -5.27 -6.10 -28.72
CA GLU A 219 -5.08 -6.15 -30.18
C GLU A 219 -4.58 -7.51 -30.65
N VAL A 220 -3.57 -8.08 -29.98
CA VAL A 220 -3.06 -9.43 -30.27
C VAL A 220 -4.17 -10.48 -30.14
N THR A 221 -4.99 -10.37 -29.10
CA THR A 221 -6.12 -11.27 -28.91
C THR A 221 -7.11 -11.17 -30.07
N ARG A 222 -7.45 -9.94 -30.51
CA ARG A 222 -8.35 -9.72 -31.64
C ARG A 222 -7.79 -10.28 -32.94
N ALA A 223 -6.49 -10.13 -33.18
CA ALA A 223 -5.84 -10.62 -34.39
C ALA A 223 -5.77 -12.16 -34.45
N ILE A 224 -5.69 -12.84 -33.30
CA ILE A 224 -5.51 -14.30 -33.22
C ILE A 224 -6.83 -15.04 -33.04
N LYS A 225 -7.85 -14.42 -32.43
CA LYS A 225 -9.11 -15.08 -32.09
C LYS A 225 -9.84 -15.61 -33.34
N GLY A 226 -10.38 -16.83 -33.23
CA GLY A 226 -11.22 -17.47 -34.24
C GLY A 226 -12.65 -16.90 -34.30
N LYS A 227 -13.47 -17.48 -35.18
CA LYS A 227 -14.83 -16.99 -35.48
C LYS A 227 -15.88 -17.38 -34.43
N LEU A 228 -15.62 -18.42 -33.63
CA LEU A 228 -16.58 -18.90 -32.64
C LEU A 228 -16.59 -17.99 -31.40
N THR A 229 -17.76 -17.83 -30.78
CA THR A 229 -17.91 -17.08 -29.53
C THR A 229 -18.71 -17.89 -28.51
N LYS A 230 -18.03 -18.74 -27.73
CA LYS A 230 -18.65 -19.35 -26.54
C LYS A 230 -18.84 -18.28 -25.46
N LYS A 231 -20.03 -18.20 -24.85
CA LYS A 231 -20.29 -17.30 -23.70
C LYS A 231 -19.34 -17.66 -22.56
N SER A 232 -18.49 -16.71 -22.18
CA SER A 232 -17.63 -16.83 -21.00
C SER A 232 -18.37 -16.31 -19.77
N LYS A 233 -18.28 -17.03 -18.65
CA LYS A 233 -18.81 -16.59 -17.34
C LYS A 233 -17.85 -15.64 -16.58
N TYR A 234 -16.75 -15.21 -17.20
CA TYR A 234 -15.74 -14.38 -16.51
C TYR A 234 -16.12 -12.90 -16.48
N PHE A 235 -15.87 -12.26 -15.34
CA PHE A 235 -15.93 -10.81 -15.19
C PHE A 235 -14.82 -10.11 -16.00
N PRO A 236 -15.00 -8.82 -16.37
CA PRO A 236 -13.98 -8.07 -17.07
C PRO A 236 -12.65 -8.05 -16.28
N PRO A 237 -11.49 -8.26 -16.93
CA PRO A 237 -10.20 -8.35 -16.25
C PRO A 237 -9.85 -7.11 -15.41
N LEU A 238 -10.28 -5.93 -15.86
CA LEU A 238 -10.11 -4.68 -15.13
C LEU A 238 -10.84 -4.69 -13.79
N VAL A 239 -12.10 -5.14 -13.78
CA VAL A 239 -12.94 -5.19 -12.57
C VAL A 239 -12.42 -6.24 -11.59
N SER A 240 -12.05 -7.42 -12.09
CA SER A 240 -11.42 -8.47 -11.27
C SER A 240 -10.06 -8.01 -10.72
N GLY A 241 -9.28 -7.27 -11.51
CA GLY A 241 -7.98 -6.72 -11.11
C GLY A 241 -8.11 -5.70 -9.98
N CYS A 242 -9.05 -4.76 -10.12
CA CYS A 242 -9.36 -3.78 -9.07
C CYS A 242 -9.86 -4.45 -7.78
N GLY A 243 -10.64 -5.54 -7.88
CA GLY A 243 -11.08 -6.32 -6.73
C GLY A 243 -9.92 -6.95 -5.97
N CYS A 244 -9.00 -7.63 -6.67
CA CYS A 244 -7.81 -8.19 -6.05
C CYS A 244 -6.87 -7.10 -5.50
N MET A 245 -6.78 -5.95 -6.17
CA MET A 245 -6.04 -4.79 -5.66
C MET A 245 -6.55 -4.34 -4.30
N GLY A 246 -7.87 -4.18 -4.14
CA GLY A 246 -8.45 -3.78 -2.85
C GLY A 246 -8.11 -4.76 -1.72
N ILE A 247 -8.15 -6.06 -2.01
CA ILE A 247 -7.80 -7.10 -1.03
C ILE A 247 -6.30 -7.07 -0.70
N VAL A 248 -5.43 -6.98 -1.71
CA VAL A 248 -3.96 -6.93 -1.50
C VAL A 248 -3.57 -5.68 -0.72
N MET A 249 -4.13 -4.52 -1.04
CA MET A 249 -3.90 -3.28 -0.30
C MET A 249 -4.38 -3.40 1.14
N PHE A 250 -5.58 -3.95 1.37
CA PHE A 250 -6.10 -4.12 2.71
C PHE A 250 -5.20 -5.02 3.56
N ILE A 251 -4.75 -6.14 3.00
CA ILE A 251 -3.83 -7.07 3.68
C ILE A 251 -2.48 -6.41 3.92
N SER A 252 -1.93 -5.67 2.96
CA SER A 252 -0.63 -5.01 3.14
C SER A 252 -0.69 -3.90 4.19
N VAL A 253 -1.79 -3.14 4.24
CA VAL A 253 -2.02 -2.15 5.31
C VAL A 253 -2.07 -2.85 6.66
N PHE A 254 -2.86 -3.92 6.77
CA PHE A 254 -3.00 -4.67 8.01
C PHE A 254 -1.65 -5.23 8.51
N ILE A 255 -0.85 -5.83 7.63
CA ILE A 255 0.47 -6.36 7.98
C ILE A 255 1.42 -5.23 8.39
N CYS A 256 1.48 -4.14 7.62
CA CYS A 256 2.41 -3.04 7.94
C CYS A 256 2.03 -2.31 9.23
N ALA A 257 0.74 -2.17 9.51
CA ALA A 257 0.23 -1.48 10.70
C ALA A 257 0.33 -2.35 11.96
N PHE A 258 0.02 -3.64 11.88
CA PHE A 258 -0.09 -4.49 13.07
C PHE A 258 1.10 -5.44 13.29
N ALA A 259 1.85 -5.81 12.25
CA ALA A 259 2.96 -6.76 12.38
C ALA A 259 4.35 -6.10 12.34
N LEU A 260 4.51 -5.01 11.58
CA LEU A 260 5.83 -4.43 11.29
C LEU A 260 6.04 -3.03 11.88
N ASN A 261 5.01 -2.34 12.36
CA ASN A 261 5.05 -0.94 12.85
C ASN A 261 5.70 0.07 11.88
N ASN A 262 5.87 -0.26 10.59
CA ASN A 262 6.56 0.56 9.58
C ASN A 262 5.58 1.22 8.59
N PHE A 263 4.34 1.48 9.01
CA PHE A 263 3.29 1.99 8.13
C PHE A 263 3.68 3.32 7.46
N GLU A 264 4.25 4.26 8.22
CA GLU A 264 4.64 5.58 7.73
C GLU A 264 5.78 5.55 6.71
N GLU A 265 6.62 4.52 6.72
CA GLU A 265 7.73 4.39 5.77
C GLU A 265 7.27 3.78 4.44
N VAL A 266 6.34 2.82 4.51
CA VAL A 266 5.82 2.10 3.35
C VAL A 266 4.84 2.95 2.54
N TYR A 267 3.92 3.66 3.19
CA TYR A 267 2.85 4.43 2.51
C TYR A 267 3.22 5.88 2.22
N GLN A 268 4.48 6.11 1.84
CA GLN A 268 4.95 7.43 1.40
C GLN A 268 4.69 7.65 -0.09
N TRP A 269 4.43 8.92 -0.47
CA TRP A 269 4.25 9.32 -1.87
C TRP A 269 5.42 8.93 -2.77
N LYS A 270 6.65 8.87 -2.21
CA LYS A 270 7.85 8.40 -2.93
C LYS A 270 7.69 6.99 -3.50
N ASN A 271 6.87 6.16 -2.88
CA ASN A 271 6.67 4.76 -3.25
C ASN A 271 5.54 4.56 -4.28
N LEU A 272 4.82 5.61 -4.66
CA LEU A 272 3.68 5.56 -5.59
C LEU A 272 3.97 4.79 -6.91
N PRO A 273 5.12 4.99 -7.60
CA PRO A 273 5.43 4.24 -8.82
C PRO A 273 5.51 2.73 -8.62
N TYR A 274 5.98 2.27 -7.45
CA TYR A 274 6.10 0.83 -7.15
C TYR A 274 4.73 0.20 -6.92
N PHE A 275 3.85 0.89 -6.19
CA PHE A 275 2.46 0.46 -6.01
C PHE A 275 1.75 0.30 -7.35
N ILE A 276 1.87 1.30 -8.22
CA ILE A 276 1.36 1.24 -9.60
C ILE A 276 1.94 0.03 -10.35
N GLY A 277 3.25 -0.23 -10.23
CA GLY A 277 3.90 -1.38 -10.87
C GLY A 277 3.33 -2.72 -10.41
N VAL A 278 3.15 -2.90 -9.10
CA VAL A 278 2.55 -4.13 -8.53
C VAL A 278 1.11 -4.31 -9.03
N PHE A 279 0.28 -3.28 -8.99
CA PHE A 279 -1.11 -3.36 -9.46
C PHE A 279 -1.23 -3.55 -10.96
N GLY A 280 -0.37 -2.87 -11.72
CA GLY A 280 -0.22 -3.05 -13.16
C GLY A 280 0.11 -4.50 -13.49
N SER A 281 1.04 -5.13 -12.74
CA SER A 281 1.44 -6.51 -12.96
C SER A 281 0.29 -7.51 -12.75
N ILE A 282 -0.51 -7.33 -11.68
CA ILE A 282 -1.67 -8.19 -11.38
C ILE A 282 -2.74 -8.04 -12.45
N THR A 283 -3.06 -6.79 -12.82
CA THR A 283 -4.06 -6.49 -13.86
C THR A 283 -3.67 -7.09 -15.20
N LEU A 284 -2.37 -6.99 -15.54
CA LEU A 284 -1.83 -7.53 -16.78
C LEU A 284 -1.84 -9.08 -16.78
N ALA A 285 -1.56 -9.73 -15.66
CA ALA A 285 -1.67 -11.19 -15.53
C ALA A 285 -3.11 -11.67 -15.75
N MET A 286 -4.10 -11.01 -15.12
CA MET A 286 -5.51 -11.33 -15.34
C MET A 286 -5.93 -11.09 -16.79
N LYS A 287 -5.45 -10.00 -17.41
CA LYS A 287 -5.69 -9.74 -18.83
C LYS A 287 -5.12 -10.84 -19.71
N TYR A 288 -3.90 -11.30 -19.43
CA TYR A 288 -3.26 -12.39 -20.16
C TYR A 288 -4.08 -13.70 -20.07
N ASN A 289 -4.51 -14.07 -18.86
CA ASN A 289 -5.34 -15.26 -18.64
C ASN A 289 -6.70 -15.16 -19.36
N ALA A 290 -7.35 -14.00 -19.30
CA ALA A 290 -8.60 -13.75 -20.00
C ALA A 290 -8.44 -13.83 -21.52
N SER A 291 -7.39 -13.22 -22.07
CA SER A 291 -7.03 -13.29 -23.50
C SER A 291 -6.80 -14.73 -23.94
N ARG A 292 -6.03 -15.52 -23.17
CA ARG A 292 -5.81 -16.94 -23.43
C ARG A 292 -7.12 -17.72 -23.47
N THR A 293 -8.00 -17.51 -22.49
CA THR A 293 -9.31 -18.16 -22.41
C THR A 293 -10.20 -17.77 -23.59
N GLN A 294 -10.17 -16.51 -24.01
CA GLN A 294 -10.93 -16.02 -25.15
C GLN A 294 -10.48 -16.64 -26.47
N ILE A 295 -9.17 -16.88 -26.65
CA ILE A 295 -8.61 -17.57 -27.81
C ILE A 295 -9.06 -19.04 -27.79
N VAL A 296 -8.90 -19.74 -26.67
CA VAL A 296 -9.32 -21.16 -26.54
C VAL A 296 -10.80 -21.33 -26.86
N ASN A 297 -11.65 -20.42 -26.38
CA ASN A 297 -13.10 -20.47 -26.58
C ASN A 297 -13.56 -20.08 -28.00
N SER A 298 -12.63 -19.63 -28.85
CA SER A 298 -12.92 -19.18 -30.22
C SER A 298 -12.70 -20.24 -31.31
N TYR A 299 -12.25 -21.41 -30.89
CA TYR A 299 -12.04 -22.58 -31.72
C TYR A 299 -12.73 -23.79 -31.06
N GLN A 300 -13.13 -24.74 -31.88
CA GLN A 300 -13.61 -26.06 -31.50
C GLN A 300 -12.52 -27.10 -31.71
N ASP A 301 -11.70 -26.94 -32.76
CA ASP A 301 -10.61 -27.84 -33.10
C ASP A 301 -9.33 -27.61 -32.27
N GLU A 302 -8.80 -28.68 -31.65
CA GLU A 302 -7.65 -28.55 -30.74
C GLU A 302 -6.35 -28.19 -31.48
N GLU A 303 -6.15 -28.57 -32.74
CA GLU A 303 -4.94 -28.17 -33.47
C GLU A 303 -4.93 -26.67 -33.77
N ASN A 304 -6.08 -26.12 -34.16
CA ASN A 304 -6.22 -24.68 -34.37
C ASN A 304 -6.02 -23.90 -33.06
N ILE A 305 -6.54 -24.42 -31.93
CA ILE A 305 -6.23 -23.89 -30.60
C ILE A 305 -4.71 -23.87 -30.37
N GLN A 306 -4.00 -24.98 -30.62
CA GLN A 306 -2.55 -25.07 -30.40
C GLN A 306 -1.75 -24.12 -31.30
N LYS A 307 -2.16 -23.93 -32.57
CA LYS A 307 -1.54 -22.97 -33.49
C LYS A 307 -1.76 -21.53 -33.02
N ALA A 308 -2.98 -21.18 -32.64
CA ALA A 308 -3.33 -19.87 -32.13
C ALA A 308 -2.58 -19.55 -30.82
N LEU A 309 -2.53 -20.50 -29.89
CA LEU A 309 -1.82 -20.38 -28.62
C LEU A 309 -0.30 -20.22 -28.79
N ARG A 310 0.31 -20.91 -29.77
CA ARG A 310 1.74 -20.71 -30.10
C ARG A 310 2.01 -19.30 -30.64
N LYS A 311 1.14 -18.76 -31.50
CA LYS A 311 1.24 -17.36 -31.96
C LYS A 311 1.07 -16.38 -30.79
N PHE A 312 0.07 -16.61 -29.94
CA PHE A 312 -0.20 -15.78 -28.77
C PHE A 312 0.97 -15.76 -27.79
N ARG A 313 1.64 -16.91 -27.60
CA ARG A 313 2.84 -17.02 -26.76
C ARG A 313 3.97 -16.10 -27.25
N VAL A 314 4.21 -16.04 -28.56
CA VAL A 314 5.28 -15.22 -29.15
C VAL A 314 4.93 -13.73 -29.05
N TRP A 315 3.70 -13.36 -29.43
CA TRP A 315 3.27 -11.96 -29.47
C TRP A 315 2.95 -11.38 -28.08
N GLY A 316 2.64 -12.25 -27.11
CA GLY A 316 2.37 -11.92 -25.73
C GLY A 316 3.60 -11.96 -24.81
N LEU A 317 4.81 -12.11 -25.34
CA LEU A 317 6.03 -12.25 -24.54
C LEU A 317 6.47 -10.92 -23.88
N ILE A 318 6.25 -9.78 -24.56
CA ILE A 318 6.63 -8.45 -24.04
C ILE A 318 5.83 -8.09 -22.76
N PRO A 319 4.48 -8.17 -22.73
CA PRO A 319 3.70 -7.94 -21.51
C PRO A 319 4.05 -8.87 -20.35
N LEU A 320 4.58 -10.06 -20.66
CA LEU A 320 4.90 -11.07 -19.67
C LEU A 320 6.20 -10.78 -18.91
N LEU A 321 7.17 -10.10 -19.52
CA LEU A 321 8.37 -9.63 -18.81
C LEU A 321 8.04 -8.64 -17.69
N LEU A 322 6.95 -7.89 -17.85
CA LEU A 322 6.48 -6.89 -16.89
C LEU A 322 5.57 -7.45 -15.79
N SER A 323 5.14 -8.71 -15.93
CA SER A 323 4.28 -9.36 -14.96
C SER A 323 4.81 -10.76 -14.65
N PRO A 324 5.61 -10.91 -13.59
CA PRO A 324 6.10 -12.22 -13.16
C PRO A 324 4.98 -13.23 -12.88
N LEU A 325 3.81 -12.76 -12.43
CA LEU A 325 2.64 -13.60 -12.18
C LEU A 325 2.11 -14.26 -13.47
N ALA A 326 2.28 -13.63 -14.64
CA ALA A 326 1.88 -14.22 -15.92
C ALA A 326 2.77 -15.41 -16.33
N LEU A 327 3.93 -15.64 -15.68
CA LEU A 327 4.78 -16.81 -15.93
C LEU A 327 4.06 -18.13 -15.59
N PHE A 328 3.20 -18.14 -14.58
CA PHE A 328 2.40 -19.32 -14.23
C PHE A 328 1.48 -19.73 -15.39
N ASP A 329 0.87 -18.76 -16.07
CA ASP A 329 0.05 -19.00 -17.26
C ASP A 329 0.87 -19.59 -18.41
N LEU A 330 2.13 -19.14 -18.60
CA LEU A 330 3.04 -19.73 -19.60
C LEU A 330 3.43 -21.17 -19.29
N ILE A 331 3.71 -21.48 -18.02
CA ILE A 331 4.02 -22.85 -17.62
C ILE A 331 2.82 -23.75 -17.93
N GLY A 332 1.61 -23.32 -17.57
CA GLY A 332 0.37 -24.02 -17.91
C GLY A 332 0.14 -24.16 -19.41
N LEU A 333 0.48 -23.12 -20.19
CA LEU A 333 0.41 -23.13 -21.64
C LEU A 333 1.36 -24.16 -22.26
N ASN A 334 2.63 -24.15 -21.85
CA ASN A 334 3.63 -25.08 -22.35
C ASN A 334 3.31 -26.53 -21.97
N LYS A 335 2.80 -26.77 -20.74
CA LYS A 335 2.31 -28.09 -20.34
C LYS A 335 1.16 -28.57 -21.23
N ARG A 336 0.19 -27.70 -21.53
CA ARG A 336 -0.92 -28.04 -22.44
C ARG A 336 -0.43 -28.35 -23.86
N ILE A 337 0.48 -27.54 -24.40
CA ILE A 337 1.05 -27.76 -25.73
C ILE A 337 1.74 -29.12 -25.81
N ARG A 338 2.60 -29.45 -24.84
CA ARG A 338 3.30 -30.75 -24.80
C ARG A 338 2.34 -31.92 -24.66
N LYS A 339 1.34 -31.83 -23.77
CA LYS A 339 0.34 -32.89 -23.57
C LYS A 339 -0.44 -33.18 -24.87
N ASN A 340 -0.83 -32.13 -25.58
CA ASN A 340 -1.66 -32.27 -26.78
C ASN A 340 -0.87 -32.59 -28.05
N GLN A 341 0.47 -32.54 -28.02
CA GLN A 341 1.30 -33.05 -29.12
C GLN A 341 1.07 -34.55 -29.35
N LEU A 342 0.89 -35.34 -28.28
CA LEU A 342 0.59 -36.76 -28.38
C LEU A 342 -0.83 -37.02 -28.91
N ARG A 343 -1.80 -36.18 -28.52
CA ARG A 343 -3.20 -36.25 -29.01
C ARG A 343 -3.30 -36.07 -30.52
N LEU A 344 -2.45 -35.21 -31.08
CA LEU A 344 -2.49 -34.82 -32.49
C LEU A 344 -1.52 -35.62 -33.38
N ALA A 345 -0.86 -36.64 -32.83
CA ALA A 345 0.04 -37.49 -33.60
C ALA A 345 -0.76 -38.40 -34.54
N PRO A 346 -0.33 -38.56 -35.82
CA PRO A 346 -1.01 -39.46 -36.74
C PRO A 346 -0.89 -40.92 -36.26
N PRO A 347 -1.84 -41.80 -36.63
CA PRO A 347 -1.82 -43.19 -36.20
C PRO A 347 -0.60 -43.99 -36.69
N ASP A 348 0.00 -43.58 -37.82
CA ASP A 348 1.27 -44.07 -38.33
C ASP A 348 2.11 -42.91 -38.91
N GLN A 349 3.37 -43.18 -39.27
CA GLN A 349 4.26 -42.19 -39.88
C GLN A 349 4.18 -42.17 -41.42
N SER A 350 3.17 -42.82 -42.03
CA SER A 350 3.09 -42.99 -43.48
C SER A 350 2.70 -41.71 -44.24
N GLY A 351 2.25 -40.68 -43.52
CA GLY A 351 1.84 -39.39 -44.09
C GLY A 351 0.53 -39.43 -44.89
N ARG A 352 -0.14 -40.59 -44.95
CA ARG A 352 -1.40 -40.79 -45.70
C ARG A 352 -2.65 -40.39 -44.93
N TRP A 353 -2.53 -40.22 -43.62
CA TRP A 353 -3.64 -39.87 -42.74
C TRP A 353 -3.89 -38.37 -42.73
N LEU A 354 -5.10 -37.97 -43.08
CA LEU A 354 -5.59 -36.61 -42.93
C LEU A 354 -6.48 -36.52 -41.68
N ARG A 355 -6.14 -35.61 -40.76
CA ARG A 355 -7.00 -35.34 -39.59
C ARG A 355 -8.18 -34.47 -40.00
N MET A 356 -9.36 -34.84 -39.53
CA MET A 356 -10.56 -34.03 -39.70
C MET A 356 -10.47 -32.74 -38.85
N ASN A 357 -10.77 -31.60 -39.47
CA ASN A 357 -10.83 -30.30 -38.78
C ASN A 357 -12.24 -30.04 -38.27
N LYS A 358 -12.39 -29.90 -36.94
CA LYS A 358 -13.69 -29.68 -36.29
C LYS A 358 -14.24 -28.25 -36.45
N ASP A 359 -13.42 -27.29 -36.90
CA ASP A 359 -13.86 -25.90 -37.11
C ASP A 359 -14.56 -25.66 -38.46
N ASP A 360 -14.49 -26.61 -39.40
CA ASP A 360 -15.05 -26.45 -40.75
C ASP A 360 -16.56 -26.74 -40.76
N VAL A 361 -17.35 -25.81 -41.32
CA VAL A 361 -18.84 -25.85 -41.28
C VAL A 361 -19.42 -27.06 -42.03
N SER A 362 -18.67 -27.63 -42.99
CA SER A 362 -19.05 -28.82 -43.75
C SER A 362 -18.88 -30.13 -42.97
N THR A 363 -18.16 -30.09 -41.85
CA THR A 363 -17.75 -31.26 -41.07
C THR A 363 -18.89 -31.68 -40.14
N ARG A 364 -19.49 -32.86 -40.37
CA ARG A 364 -20.50 -33.45 -39.47
C ARG A 364 -19.91 -34.65 -38.73
N GLU A 365 -19.53 -34.44 -37.47
CA GLU A 365 -19.03 -35.49 -36.56
C GLU A 365 -20.01 -36.68 -36.44
N SER A 366 -21.32 -36.40 -36.48
CA SER A 366 -22.37 -37.41 -36.42
C SER A 366 -22.37 -38.42 -37.57
N ALA A 367 -21.58 -38.18 -38.64
CA ALA A 367 -21.40 -39.14 -39.72
C ALA A 367 -20.40 -40.26 -39.39
N TYR A 368 -19.50 -40.03 -38.42
CA TYR A 368 -18.39 -40.92 -38.10
C TYR A 368 -18.48 -41.52 -36.69
N LEU A 369 -19.17 -40.84 -35.78
CA LEU A 369 -19.30 -41.23 -34.38
C LEU A 369 -20.67 -41.87 -34.10
N ASP A 370 -20.67 -42.91 -33.28
CA ASP A 370 -21.92 -43.53 -32.82
C ASP A 370 -22.64 -42.67 -31.76
N LYS A 371 -23.87 -43.05 -31.39
CA LYS A 371 -24.68 -42.30 -30.41
C LYS A 371 -24.05 -42.24 -29.02
N GLY A 372 -23.33 -43.28 -28.59
CA GLY A 372 -22.64 -43.33 -27.30
C GLY A 372 -21.40 -42.43 -27.29
N GLN A 373 -20.62 -42.45 -28.36
CA GLN A 373 -19.44 -41.62 -28.56
C GLN A 373 -19.79 -40.13 -28.69
N LEU A 374 -20.87 -39.80 -29.41
CA LEU A 374 -21.40 -38.43 -29.45
C LEU A 374 -21.84 -37.94 -28.06
N LEU A 375 -22.37 -38.84 -27.21
CA LEU A 375 -22.72 -38.48 -25.85
C LEU A 375 -21.46 -38.27 -24.99
N GLU A 376 -20.41 -39.06 -25.16
CA GLU A 376 -19.11 -38.87 -24.49
C GLU A 376 -18.49 -37.50 -24.80
N GLU A 377 -18.48 -37.09 -26.08
CA GLU A 377 -17.97 -35.77 -26.47
C GLU A 377 -18.86 -34.65 -25.90
N LYS A 378 -20.19 -34.84 -25.94
CA LYS A 378 -21.15 -33.85 -25.43
C LYS A 378 -21.02 -33.62 -23.92
N ILE A 379 -20.74 -34.67 -23.14
CA ILE A 379 -20.51 -34.54 -21.69
C ILE A 379 -19.05 -34.18 -21.35
N GLY A 380 -18.14 -34.21 -22.33
CA GLY A 380 -16.72 -33.92 -22.14
C GLY A 380 -15.98 -35.01 -21.37
N SER A 381 -16.39 -36.27 -21.49
CA SER A 381 -15.71 -37.39 -20.82
C SER A 381 -14.55 -37.92 -21.65
N ARG A 382 -14.80 -38.15 -22.94
CA ARG A 382 -13.85 -38.63 -23.95
C ARG A 382 -14.12 -37.90 -25.26
N SER A 383 -13.06 -37.45 -25.91
CA SER A 383 -13.09 -36.82 -27.23
C SER A 383 -12.43 -37.74 -28.25
N TYR A 384 -12.85 -37.66 -29.51
CA TYR A 384 -12.31 -38.49 -30.59
C TYR A 384 -11.65 -37.63 -31.66
N GLU A 385 -10.42 -37.99 -32.02
CA GLU A 385 -9.76 -37.47 -33.21
C GLU A 385 -10.03 -38.42 -34.37
N ILE A 386 -10.60 -37.88 -35.45
CA ILE A 386 -10.99 -38.64 -36.64
C ILE A 386 -9.89 -38.47 -37.69
N TRP A 387 -9.28 -39.59 -38.09
CA TRP A 387 -8.28 -39.66 -39.15
C TRP A 387 -8.81 -40.45 -40.32
N ILE A 388 -8.62 -39.91 -41.54
CA ILE A 388 -9.05 -40.55 -42.78
C ILE A 388 -7.82 -40.79 -43.64
N ASP A 389 -7.59 -42.04 -44.05
CA ASP A 389 -6.53 -42.39 -45.00
C ASP A 389 -6.95 -41.92 -46.40
N GLN A 390 -6.13 -41.08 -47.03
CA GLN A 390 -6.42 -40.52 -48.36
C GLN A 390 -6.37 -41.57 -49.48
N THR A 391 -5.72 -42.72 -49.26
CA THR A 391 -5.52 -43.76 -50.28
C THR A 391 -6.55 -44.88 -50.21
N THR A 392 -6.93 -45.29 -49.00
CA THR A 392 -7.86 -46.41 -48.76
C THR A 392 -9.26 -45.92 -48.35
N ASN A 393 -9.40 -44.64 -48.01
CA ASN A 393 -10.59 -44.06 -47.40
C ASN A 393 -11.01 -44.72 -46.07
N GLU A 394 -10.06 -45.42 -45.42
CA GLU A 394 -10.26 -46.01 -44.10
C GLU A 394 -10.31 -44.90 -43.04
N THR A 395 -11.25 -45.01 -42.10
CA THR A 395 -11.38 -44.06 -40.98
C THR A 395 -10.90 -44.69 -39.68
N LYS A 396 -10.01 -43.99 -38.98
CA LYS A 396 -9.50 -44.40 -37.67
C LYS A 396 -9.86 -43.37 -36.61
N LEU A 397 -10.53 -43.85 -35.55
CA LEU A 397 -10.92 -43.05 -34.39
C LEU A 397 -9.88 -43.21 -33.28
N VAL A 398 -9.28 -42.11 -32.84
CA VAL A 398 -8.32 -42.10 -31.72
C VAL A 398 -8.99 -41.45 -30.49
N PRO A 399 -9.30 -42.22 -29.42
CA PRO A 399 -9.92 -41.68 -28.23
C PRO A 399 -8.93 -40.88 -27.36
N TRP A 400 -9.43 -39.82 -26.73
CA TRP A 400 -8.70 -38.97 -25.82
C TRP A 400 -9.52 -38.66 -24.56
N ASP A 401 -9.06 -39.17 -23.42
CA ASP A 401 -9.75 -39.00 -22.14
C ASP A 401 -9.51 -37.59 -21.57
N GLU A 402 -10.59 -36.82 -21.39
CA GLU A 402 -10.50 -35.44 -20.91
C GLU A 402 -10.77 -35.32 -19.41
N ASN A 403 -11.77 -36.05 -18.90
CA ASN A 403 -12.23 -35.94 -17.52
C ASN A 403 -12.07 -37.24 -16.74
N VAL A 404 -11.32 -37.17 -15.64
CA VAL A 404 -11.05 -38.31 -14.74
C VAL A 404 -12.28 -38.73 -13.93
N GLY A 405 -13.30 -37.87 -13.78
CA GLY A 405 -14.54 -38.17 -13.05
C GLY A 405 -15.50 -39.09 -13.81
N PHE A 406 -15.22 -39.37 -15.08
CA PHE A 406 -15.96 -40.36 -15.87
C PHE A 406 -15.09 -41.58 -16.12
N ILE A 407 -15.66 -42.78 -16.03
CA ILE A 407 -15.01 -44.05 -16.36
C ILE A 407 -15.83 -44.85 -17.37
N ASP A 408 -15.22 -45.87 -17.96
CA ASP A 408 -15.88 -46.79 -18.89
C ASP A 408 -16.96 -47.58 -18.15
N CYS A 409 -18.20 -47.53 -18.64
CA CYS A 409 -19.31 -48.20 -18.00
C CYS A 409 -19.21 -49.72 -18.18
N PRO A 410 -19.37 -50.55 -17.13
CA PRO A 410 -19.30 -52.00 -17.27
C PRO A 410 -20.42 -52.59 -18.13
N ALA A 411 -21.54 -51.88 -18.28
CA ALA A 411 -22.71 -52.35 -19.04
C ALA A 411 -22.71 -51.94 -20.51
N CYS A 412 -22.26 -50.72 -20.85
CA CYS A 412 -22.29 -50.22 -22.23
C CYS A 412 -20.91 -49.86 -22.81
N HIS A 413 -19.83 -50.04 -22.04
CA HIS A 413 -18.43 -49.79 -22.40
C HIS A 413 -18.06 -48.34 -22.77
N TYR A 414 -19.03 -47.44 -22.99
CA TYR A 414 -18.79 -46.01 -23.12
C TYR A 414 -18.36 -45.38 -21.78
N ARG A 415 -17.40 -44.46 -21.83
CA ARG A 415 -16.89 -43.59 -20.77
C ARG A 415 -17.91 -42.53 -20.34
N THR A 416 -19.11 -42.97 -19.96
CA THR A 416 -20.22 -42.09 -19.55
C THR A 416 -20.66 -42.36 -18.11
N PHE A 417 -19.88 -43.15 -17.38
CA PHE A 417 -20.12 -43.51 -15.98
C PHE A 417 -19.57 -42.42 -15.06
N GLU A 418 -20.44 -41.57 -14.53
CA GLU A 418 -20.06 -40.49 -13.61
C GLU A 418 -19.84 -41.05 -12.22
N THR A 419 -18.62 -40.87 -11.70
CA THR A 419 -18.20 -41.39 -10.40
C THR A 419 -18.42 -40.40 -9.27
N GLY A 420 -18.72 -40.90 -8.07
CA GLY A 420 -18.75 -40.10 -6.85
C GLY A 420 -19.97 -39.20 -6.69
N ARG A 421 -21.12 -39.56 -7.27
CA ARG A 421 -22.37 -38.84 -6.97
C ARG A 421 -22.86 -39.19 -5.56
N THR A 422 -23.37 -38.18 -4.88
CA THR A 422 -23.97 -38.31 -3.55
C THR A 422 -25.46 -38.00 -3.62
N LYS A 423 -26.29 -38.85 -3.01
CA LYS A 423 -27.70 -38.54 -2.73
C LYS A 423 -27.88 -38.43 -1.23
N THR A 424 -28.28 -37.25 -0.76
CA THR A 424 -28.60 -37.04 0.64
C THR A 424 -29.85 -37.83 1.02
N ILE A 425 -29.70 -38.83 1.89
CA ILE A 425 -30.82 -39.56 2.50
C ILE A 425 -31.32 -38.74 3.69
N ARG A 426 -30.39 -38.28 4.53
CA ARG A 426 -30.67 -37.42 5.69
C ARG A 426 -29.67 -36.28 5.73
N ALA A 427 -30.16 -35.04 5.73
CA ALA A 427 -29.29 -33.88 5.86
C ALA A 427 -28.64 -33.81 7.25
N ALA A 428 -27.35 -33.44 7.29
CA ALA A 428 -26.67 -33.18 8.56
C ALA A 428 -27.26 -31.93 9.25
N THR A 429 -27.44 -32.02 10.55
CA THR A 429 -27.84 -30.90 11.41
C THR A 429 -26.67 -30.46 12.30
N TYR A 430 -26.85 -29.43 13.12
CA TYR A 430 -25.83 -29.00 14.09
C TYR A 430 -25.59 -30.02 15.21
N SER A 431 -26.51 -30.96 15.41
CA SER A 431 -26.48 -31.95 16.50
C SER A 431 -26.48 -33.39 16.02
N SER A 432 -26.81 -33.67 14.75
CA SER A 432 -26.86 -35.03 14.20
C SER A 432 -26.16 -35.13 12.86
N GLN A 433 -25.38 -36.21 12.70
CA GLN A 433 -24.71 -36.54 11.44
C GLN A 433 -25.74 -36.79 10.33
N GLY A 434 -25.40 -36.33 9.13
CA GLY A 434 -26.17 -36.66 7.94
C GLY A 434 -25.83 -38.04 7.43
N LEU A 435 -26.68 -38.58 6.56
CA LEU A 435 -26.47 -39.81 5.83
C LEU A 435 -26.58 -39.51 4.34
N GLU A 436 -25.55 -39.83 3.59
CA GLU A 436 -25.52 -39.74 2.12
C GLU A 436 -25.28 -41.13 1.52
N GLU A 437 -25.98 -41.44 0.43
CA GLU A 437 -25.64 -42.59 -0.41
C GLU A 437 -24.65 -42.15 -1.47
N ARG A 438 -23.52 -42.83 -1.59
CA ARG A 438 -22.59 -42.64 -2.70
C ARG A 438 -22.91 -43.65 -3.79
N PHE A 439 -23.13 -43.18 -5.00
CA PHE A 439 -23.43 -44.05 -6.13
C PHE A 439 -22.84 -43.48 -7.42
N ASP A 440 -22.59 -44.35 -8.37
CA ASP A 440 -22.16 -44.00 -9.71
C ASP A 440 -23.30 -44.24 -10.69
N LEU A 441 -23.40 -43.40 -11.72
CA LEU A 441 -24.47 -43.45 -12.69
C LEU A 441 -23.95 -43.25 -14.12
N CYS A 442 -24.31 -44.18 -15.00
CA CYS A 442 -24.10 -44.06 -16.43
C CYS A 442 -25.11 -43.09 -17.05
N LYS A 443 -24.65 -42.03 -17.70
CA LYS A 443 -25.53 -41.12 -18.45
C LYS A 443 -26.04 -41.70 -19.76
N ASN A 444 -25.38 -42.72 -20.32
CA ASN A 444 -25.78 -43.34 -21.57
C ASN A 444 -26.85 -44.41 -21.38
N CYS A 445 -26.56 -45.44 -20.57
CA CYS A 445 -27.46 -46.59 -20.38
C CYS A 445 -28.25 -46.56 -19.05
N GLY A 446 -28.03 -45.58 -18.17
CA GLY A 446 -28.71 -45.49 -16.88
C GLY A 446 -28.22 -46.50 -15.83
N HIS A 447 -27.21 -47.32 -16.13
CA HIS A 447 -26.64 -48.28 -15.20
C HIS A 447 -26.14 -47.58 -13.92
N ARG A 448 -26.50 -48.12 -12.76
CA ARG A 448 -26.23 -47.52 -11.44
C ARG A 448 -25.51 -48.53 -10.54
N VAL A 449 -24.43 -48.10 -9.90
CA VAL A 449 -23.73 -48.89 -8.86
C VAL A 449 -23.74 -48.08 -7.57
N SER A 450 -24.28 -48.65 -6.50
CA SER A 450 -24.26 -48.01 -5.17
C SER A 450 -23.03 -48.50 -4.40
N HIS A 451 -22.28 -47.56 -3.83
CA HIS A 451 -21.11 -47.82 -2.98
C HIS A 451 -21.46 -47.82 -1.49
N GLY A 452 -22.76 -47.77 -1.17
CA GLY A 452 -23.26 -47.78 0.20
C GLY A 452 -23.46 -46.40 0.81
N GLU A 453 -23.84 -46.41 2.08
CA GLU A 453 -24.14 -45.21 2.86
C GLU A 453 -22.88 -44.69 3.56
N HIS A 454 -22.73 -43.37 3.57
CA HIS A 454 -21.65 -42.67 4.24
C HIS A 454 -22.23 -41.60 5.18
N SER A 455 -21.66 -41.49 6.38
CA SER A 455 -22.06 -40.47 7.35
C SER A 455 -21.39 -39.14 7.02
N THR A 456 -22.18 -38.08 6.87
CA THR A 456 -21.65 -36.71 6.74
C THR A 456 -21.54 -36.05 8.11
N PRO A 457 -20.45 -35.30 8.37
CA PRO A 457 -20.23 -34.65 9.66
C PRO A 457 -21.31 -33.60 9.94
N VAL A 458 -21.55 -33.34 11.23
CA VAL A 458 -22.49 -32.31 11.69
C VAL A 458 -22.11 -30.92 11.15
N LYS A 459 -23.11 -30.07 10.94
CA LYS A 459 -22.86 -28.68 10.53
C LYS A 459 -22.12 -27.94 11.65
N VAL A 460 -21.04 -27.26 11.30
CA VAL A 460 -20.31 -26.35 12.21
C VAL A 460 -20.85 -24.94 12.05
N ARG A 461 -21.07 -24.23 13.17
CA ARG A 461 -21.41 -22.81 13.14
C ARG A 461 -20.16 -22.02 12.77
N SER A 462 -20.14 -21.41 11.59
CA SER A 462 -19.16 -20.40 11.26
C SER A 462 -19.50 -19.11 12.00
N THR A 463 -18.65 -18.71 12.95
CA THR A 463 -18.65 -17.35 13.51
C THR A 463 -18.13 -16.37 12.46
N SER A 464 -19.02 -15.92 11.56
CA SER A 464 -18.76 -14.73 10.77
C SER A 464 -19.13 -13.51 11.61
N SER A 465 -18.14 -12.80 12.12
CA SER A 465 -18.29 -11.45 12.68
C SER A 465 -18.61 -10.48 11.54
N SER A 466 -19.89 -10.38 11.19
CA SER A 466 -20.41 -9.31 10.34
C SER A 466 -20.57 -8.05 11.20
N SER A 467 -19.52 -7.22 11.26
CA SER A 467 -19.60 -5.87 11.78
C SER A 467 -20.39 -5.00 10.79
N GLY A 468 -21.71 -4.93 10.99
CA GLY A 468 -22.56 -3.93 10.37
C GLY A 468 -22.31 -2.57 11.03
N GLY A 469 -21.71 -1.66 10.28
CA GLY A 469 -21.63 -0.24 10.65
C GLY A 469 -22.48 0.56 9.67
N GLY A 470 -23.70 0.87 10.07
CA GLY A 470 -24.49 1.92 9.44
C GLY A 470 -24.01 3.28 9.96
N SER A 471 -23.87 4.26 9.07
CA SER A 471 -23.73 5.66 9.43
C SER A 471 -24.71 6.49 8.61
N SER A 472 -25.56 7.20 9.34
CA SER A 472 -26.44 8.26 8.84
C SER A 472 -26.29 9.48 9.74
N SER A 473 -26.44 10.65 9.12
CA SER A 473 -26.60 12.01 9.70
C SER A 473 -25.31 12.65 10.24
N SER A 474 -25.04 13.96 10.17
CA SER A 474 -25.63 15.11 9.47
C SER A 474 -24.88 16.38 9.92
N GLY A 475 -24.70 17.37 9.03
CA GLY A 475 -24.91 18.79 9.36
C GLY A 475 -23.73 19.68 9.82
N GLY A 476 -23.76 20.92 9.28
CA GLY A 476 -23.14 22.16 9.80
C GLY A 476 -21.78 22.50 9.16
N GLY A 477 -21.49 23.66 8.54
CA GLY A 477 -22.13 24.98 8.53
C GLY A 477 -21.21 26.01 9.24
N GLY A 478 -20.61 26.96 8.48
CA GLY A 478 -19.85 28.13 8.99
C GLY A 478 -18.52 28.34 8.24
N SER A 479 -18.39 29.31 7.32
CA SER A 479 -18.13 30.76 7.47
C SER A 479 -16.68 31.11 7.89
N PHE A 480 -15.91 31.70 6.97
CA PHE A 480 -14.66 32.42 7.27
C PHE A 480 -14.66 33.76 6.53
N GLY A 481 -14.67 34.83 7.34
CA GLY A 481 -14.48 36.22 6.94
C GLY A 481 -13.00 36.60 6.96
N GLY A 482 -12.68 37.74 6.34
CA GLY A 482 -11.33 38.12 5.90
C GLY A 482 -10.48 38.99 6.83
N GLY A 483 -9.23 39.20 6.37
CA GLY A 483 -8.30 40.31 6.67
C GLY A 483 -7.62 40.28 8.05
N SER A 484 -6.39 40.73 8.28
CA SER A 484 -5.35 41.38 7.46
C SER A 484 -3.99 41.19 8.16
N SER A 485 -2.91 41.16 7.39
CA SER A 485 -1.51 40.90 7.75
C SER A 485 -0.76 42.04 8.45
N GLY A 486 0.35 41.69 9.11
CA GLY A 486 1.38 42.66 9.52
C GLY A 486 2.56 42.08 10.32
N GLY A 487 3.15 40.97 9.88
CA GLY A 487 4.39 40.40 10.44
C GLY A 487 4.45 38.88 10.25
N GLY A 488 5.37 38.38 9.43
CA GLY A 488 5.59 36.95 9.22
C GLY A 488 6.13 36.27 10.49
N GLY A 489 5.68 35.04 10.73
CA GLY A 489 6.08 34.26 11.89
C GLY A 489 5.94 32.77 11.62
N ALA A 490 7.05 32.09 11.43
CA ALA A 490 7.11 30.66 11.16
C ALA A 490 7.13 29.84 12.46
N GLY A 491 6.17 28.95 12.68
CA GLY A 491 6.15 28.11 13.89
C GLY A 491 5.57 26.73 13.66
N GLY A 492 5.67 25.89 14.67
CA GLY A 492 5.25 24.50 14.64
C GLY A 492 5.09 23.90 16.03
N ARG A 493 4.61 22.65 16.06
CA ARG A 493 4.47 21.82 17.26
C ARG A 493 5.24 20.51 17.10
N TRP A 494 5.70 19.90 18.18
CA TRP A 494 6.45 18.63 18.12
C TRP A 494 5.78 17.44 18.80
#